data_AF-A0A1V5VKL6-F1
#
_entry.id   AF-A0A1V5VKL6-F1
#
_cell.length_a   1.000
_cell.length_b   1.000
_cell.length_c   1.000
_cell.angle_alpha   90.00
_cell.angle_beta   90.00
_cell.angle_gamma   90.00
#
_symmetry.space_group_name_H-M   'P 1'
#
loop_
_entity.id
_entity.type
_entity.pdbx_description
1 polymer ?
#
loop_
_entity_poly.entity_id
_entity_poly.type
_entity_poly.pdbx_seq_one_letter_code
_entity_poly.pdbx_strand_id
1 'polypeptide(L)'
;MFLVKNSFIRYLIMLLPVLVISCASAPKVTRTEAGEQIDLSGEWNDTDSQIVSAEMIKDALSRAWLEEFVRTKNNKPKIIVGSVLNKSHEHINTETFVKDLQRELINSGRVNFVASKAEREEIREERKDQQTGFTDGSTIKSFGKEIGADFMLNGTINTILDEIKGKRVVYYQVDLELIDIETNNKAWLGQKKIKKLVKRPGIKL
;
A
#
# COMPACT_ATOMS: atom_id res chain seq x y z
N MET A 1 37.10 -68.41 32.65
CA MET A 1 36.34 -67.25 33.18
C MET A 1 37.00 -65.99 32.62
N PHE A 2 36.20 -65.04 32.13
CA PHE A 2 36.61 -63.78 31.47
C PHE A 2 37.12 -63.90 30.03
N LEU A 3 36.30 -63.48 29.06
CA LEU A 3 36.67 -62.74 27.83
C LEU A 3 35.55 -62.66 26.77
N VAL A 4 34.29 -62.97 27.09
CA VAL A 4 33.17 -62.87 26.09
C VAL A 4 32.20 -61.70 26.37
N LYS A 5 32.35 -60.97 27.48
CA LYS A 5 31.34 -59.99 27.91
C LYS A 5 31.44 -58.59 27.25
N ASN A 6 32.54 -58.28 26.55
CA ASN A 6 32.80 -56.92 26.05
C ASN A 6 32.44 -56.66 24.57
N SER A 7 32.23 -57.69 23.75
CA SER A 7 31.90 -57.50 22.33
C SER A 7 30.43 -57.16 22.08
N PHE A 8 29.51 -57.62 22.95
CA PHE A 8 28.08 -57.30 22.84
C PHE A 8 27.77 -55.82 23.13
N ILE A 9 28.53 -55.20 24.05
CA ILE A 9 28.42 -53.78 24.37
C ILE A 9 28.88 -52.90 23.19
N ARG A 10 29.86 -53.35 22.40
CA ARG A 10 30.33 -52.62 21.21
C ARG A 10 29.30 -52.58 20.09
N TYR A 11 28.49 -53.62 19.92
CA TYR A 11 27.39 -53.62 18.93
C TYR A 11 26.14 -52.89 19.43
N LEU A 12 25.90 -52.83 20.75
CA LEU A 12 24.82 -52.03 21.32
C LEU A 12 25.09 -50.52 21.24
N ILE A 13 26.37 -50.11 21.18
CA ILE A 13 26.79 -48.72 20.95
C ILE A 13 26.78 -48.35 19.45
N MET A 14 26.71 -49.34 18.55
CA MET A 14 26.64 -49.12 17.10
C MET A 14 25.21 -48.86 16.58
N LEU A 15 24.22 -48.91 17.46
CA LEU A 15 22.80 -48.69 17.16
C LEU A 15 22.23 -47.53 17.98
N LEU A 16 23.02 -46.47 18.19
CA LEU A 16 22.47 -45.19 18.62
C LEU A 16 21.84 -44.53 17.39
N PRO A 17 20.50 -44.43 17.31
CA PRO A 17 19.84 -43.92 16.12
C PRO A 17 20.26 -42.46 15.93
N VAL A 18 20.70 -42.15 14.72
CA VAL A 18 20.79 -40.80 14.19
C VAL A 18 19.35 -40.25 14.12
N LEU A 19 18.82 -39.83 15.27
CA LEU A 19 17.67 -38.94 15.35
C LEU A 19 18.17 -37.58 14.88
N VAL A 20 18.14 -37.38 13.56
CA VAL A 20 18.23 -36.05 12.98
C VAL A 20 17.05 -35.29 13.55
N ILE A 21 17.33 -34.46 14.55
CA ILE A 21 16.40 -33.47 15.08
C ILE A 21 16.15 -32.50 13.92
N SER A 22 15.15 -32.80 13.11
CA SER A 22 14.51 -31.83 12.23
C SER A 22 13.76 -30.86 13.13
N CYS A 23 14.49 -29.91 13.72
CA CYS A 23 13.89 -28.68 14.21
C CYS A 23 13.55 -27.85 12.97
N ALA A 24 12.46 -28.23 12.28
CA ALA A 24 11.72 -27.31 11.44
C ALA A 24 11.25 -26.19 12.38
N SER A 25 12.06 -25.14 12.47
CA SER A 25 11.79 -23.97 13.28
C SER A 25 10.56 -23.33 12.65
N ALA A 26 9.39 -23.52 13.27
CA ALA A 26 8.19 -22.80 12.85
C ALA A 26 8.52 -21.30 12.81
N PRO A 27 8.05 -20.55 11.79
CA PRO A 27 8.33 -19.13 11.70
C PRO A 27 7.87 -18.44 12.99
N LYS A 28 8.81 -17.79 13.69
CA LYS A 28 8.52 -17.07 14.93
C LYS A 28 7.79 -15.78 14.58
N VAL A 29 6.47 -15.83 14.58
CA VAL A 29 5.62 -14.66 14.37
C VAL A 29 5.62 -13.82 15.65
N THR A 30 6.26 -12.66 15.60
CA THR A 30 6.20 -11.66 16.67
C THR A 30 5.35 -10.51 16.18
N ARG A 31 4.37 -10.08 16.96
CA ARG A 31 3.59 -8.88 16.63
C ARG A 31 4.44 -7.66 16.96
N THR A 32 4.76 -6.88 15.95
CA THR A 32 5.44 -5.59 16.07
C THR A 32 4.42 -4.46 15.86
N GLU A 33 4.78 -3.24 16.28
CA GLU A 33 3.94 -2.08 16.03
C GLU A 33 3.91 -1.77 14.53
N ALA A 34 2.75 -1.34 14.02
CA ALA A 34 2.55 -1.08 12.59
C ALA A 34 3.40 0.07 12.02
N GLY A 35 4.11 0.83 12.86
CA GLY A 35 5.03 1.90 12.44
C GLY A 35 6.52 1.50 12.46
N GLU A 36 6.84 0.27 12.88
CA GLU A 36 8.21 -0.22 12.88
C GLU A 36 8.65 -0.55 11.44
N GLN A 37 9.70 0.13 10.95
CA GLN A 37 10.21 -0.11 9.60
C GLN A 37 10.95 -1.45 9.55
N ILE A 38 10.29 -2.48 9.00
CA ILE A 38 10.88 -3.80 8.79
C ILE A 38 10.93 -4.06 7.29
N ASP A 39 12.13 -4.03 6.70
CA ASP A 39 12.33 -4.37 5.30
C ASP A 39 12.93 -5.77 5.15
N LEU A 40 12.11 -6.74 4.76
CA LEU A 40 12.50 -8.15 4.65
C LEU A 40 13.01 -8.49 3.25
N SER A 41 12.33 -8.04 2.19
CA SER A 41 12.60 -8.43 0.80
C SER A 41 13.22 -7.32 -0.05
N GLY A 42 13.15 -6.06 0.40
CA GLY A 42 13.45 -4.87 -0.43
C GLY A 42 12.38 -4.54 -1.46
N GLU A 43 11.21 -5.20 -1.38
CA GLU A 43 10.04 -4.92 -2.22
C GLU A 43 9.27 -3.72 -1.67
N TRP A 44 8.25 -3.25 -2.41
CA TRP A 44 7.36 -2.20 -1.93
C TRP A 44 6.65 -2.64 -0.64
N ASN A 45 6.68 -1.77 0.37
CA ASN A 45 6.01 -2.03 1.65
C ASN A 45 5.10 -0.86 2.10
N ASP A 46 4.47 -1.06 3.25
CA ASP A 46 3.60 -0.10 3.92
C ASP A 46 4.32 1.21 4.25
N THR A 47 5.58 1.14 4.69
CA THR A 47 6.40 2.33 4.99
C THR A 47 6.63 3.16 3.72
N ASP A 48 6.97 2.53 2.59
CA ASP A 48 7.14 3.23 1.31
C ASP A 48 5.83 3.92 0.89
N SER A 49 4.70 3.19 1.01
CA SER A 49 3.37 3.69 0.69
C SER A 49 3.00 4.95 1.48
N GLN A 50 3.24 4.93 2.79
CA GLN A 50 2.98 6.08 3.67
C GLN A 50 3.89 7.27 3.36
N ILE A 51 5.20 7.03 3.19
CA ILE A 51 6.18 8.09 2.88
C ILE A 51 5.82 8.77 1.55
N VAL A 52 5.57 7.97 0.50
CA VAL A 52 5.23 8.50 -0.82
C VAL A 52 3.93 9.29 -0.75
N SER A 53 2.90 8.75 -0.07
CA SER A 53 1.61 9.43 0.04
C SER A 53 1.72 10.77 0.76
N ALA A 54 2.35 10.78 1.93
CA ALA A 54 2.50 11.99 2.74
C ALA A 54 3.26 13.09 1.99
N GLU A 55 4.39 12.74 1.36
CA GLU A 55 5.18 13.71 0.62
C GLU A 55 4.47 14.23 -0.63
N MET A 56 3.84 13.34 -1.41
CA MET A 56 3.20 13.69 -2.66
C MET A 56 1.95 14.54 -2.45
N ILE A 57 1.13 14.20 -1.45
CA ILE A 57 -0.05 15.01 -1.11
C ILE A 57 0.38 16.35 -0.52
N LYS A 58 1.40 16.39 0.35
CA LYS A 58 1.95 17.65 0.85
C LYS A 58 2.45 18.53 -0.29
N ASP A 59 3.17 17.97 -1.26
CA ASP A 59 3.65 18.71 -2.43
C ASP A 59 2.46 19.24 -3.25
N ALA A 60 1.51 18.39 -3.61
CA ALA A 60 0.33 18.76 -4.39
C ALA A 60 -0.43 19.92 -3.76
N LEU A 61 -0.72 19.84 -2.46
CA LEU A 61 -1.46 20.88 -1.75
C LEU A 61 -0.63 22.16 -1.53
N SER A 62 0.70 22.10 -1.60
CA SER A 62 1.55 23.29 -1.47
C SER A 62 1.61 24.15 -2.74
N ARG A 63 1.07 23.67 -3.87
CA ARG A 63 1.16 24.36 -5.16
C ARG A 63 0.03 25.37 -5.37
N ALA A 64 0.27 26.30 -6.30
CA ALA A 64 -0.59 27.45 -6.57
C ALA A 64 -2.02 27.10 -7.00
N TRP A 65 -2.25 25.95 -7.66
CA TRP A 65 -3.57 25.55 -8.15
C TRP A 65 -4.63 25.55 -7.04
N LEU A 66 -4.24 25.18 -5.82
CA LEU A 66 -5.17 25.10 -4.68
C LEU A 66 -5.60 26.48 -4.22
N GLU A 67 -4.64 27.40 -4.08
CA GLU A 67 -4.93 28.79 -3.69
C GLU A 67 -5.73 29.51 -4.77
N GLU A 68 -5.40 29.29 -6.03
CA GLU A 68 -6.12 29.84 -7.17
C GLU A 68 -7.57 29.33 -7.24
N PHE A 69 -7.78 28.04 -7.03
CA PHE A 69 -9.11 27.45 -6.98
C PHE A 69 -9.93 28.05 -5.83
N VAL A 70 -9.39 28.08 -4.62
CA VAL A 70 -10.08 28.62 -3.43
C VAL A 70 -10.42 30.09 -3.63
N ARG A 71 -9.49 30.89 -4.18
CA ARG A 71 -9.74 32.31 -4.47
C ARG A 71 -10.86 32.50 -5.51
N THR A 72 -10.92 31.64 -6.52
CA THR A 72 -11.85 31.79 -7.65
C THR A 72 -13.24 31.23 -7.33
N LYS A 73 -13.32 30.10 -6.62
CA LYS A 73 -14.56 29.38 -6.35
C LYS A 73 -15.10 29.60 -4.93
N ASN A 74 -14.31 30.24 -4.05
CA ASN A 74 -14.62 30.49 -2.64
C ASN A 74 -15.06 29.21 -1.88
N ASN A 75 -14.47 28.07 -2.23
CA ASN A 75 -14.78 26.77 -1.62
C ASN A 75 -13.55 25.85 -1.71
N LYS A 76 -13.50 24.83 -0.84
CA LYS A 76 -12.48 23.77 -0.91
C LYS A 76 -12.71 22.92 -2.17
N PRO A 77 -11.65 22.58 -2.92
CA PRO A 77 -11.80 21.70 -4.07
C PRO A 77 -12.24 20.32 -3.62
N LYS A 78 -13.11 19.70 -4.41
CA LYS A 78 -13.55 18.32 -4.24
C LYS A 78 -12.67 17.42 -5.08
N ILE A 79 -11.96 16.50 -4.45
CA ILE A 79 -11.01 15.60 -5.13
C ILE A 79 -11.51 14.17 -5.01
N ILE A 80 -11.44 13.43 -6.11
CA ILE A 80 -11.58 11.98 -6.13
C ILE A 80 -10.21 11.36 -6.43
N VAL A 81 -9.87 10.27 -5.73
CA VAL A 81 -8.69 9.47 -6.05
C VAL A 81 -9.13 8.38 -7.01
N GLY A 82 -8.60 8.43 -8.22
CA GLY A 82 -8.82 7.47 -9.28
C GLY A 82 -7.93 6.23 -9.12
N SER A 83 -7.69 5.55 -10.24
CA SER A 83 -6.84 4.37 -10.27
C SER A 83 -5.36 4.75 -10.17
N VAL A 84 -4.61 3.92 -9.44
CA VAL A 84 -3.15 3.86 -9.51
C VAL A 84 -2.76 2.60 -10.26
N LEU A 85 -2.09 2.75 -11.40
CA LEU A 85 -1.69 1.61 -12.23
C LEU A 85 -0.35 1.06 -11.76
N ASN A 86 -0.31 -0.23 -11.43
CA ASN A 86 0.93 -0.94 -11.20
C ASN A 86 1.58 -1.33 -12.54
N LYS A 87 2.74 -0.71 -12.85
CA LYS A 87 3.61 -1.01 -13.98
C LYS A 87 4.98 -1.53 -13.50
N SER A 88 5.05 -1.99 -12.26
CA SER A 88 6.26 -2.58 -11.69
C SER A 88 6.43 -4.04 -12.11
N HIS A 89 7.60 -4.58 -11.80
CA HIS A 89 7.95 -6.00 -11.96
C HIS A 89 7.37 -6.89 -10.83
N GLU A 90 6.62 -6.32 -9.87
CA GLU A 90 6.08 -7.03 -8.71
C GLU A 90 4.58 -6.80 -8.54
N HIS A 91 3.94 -7.64 -7.73
CA HIS A 91 2.52 -7.47 -7.41
C HIS A 91 2.34 -6.51 -6.23
N ILE A 92 2.14 -5.23 -6.53
CA ILE A 92 1.83 -4.20 -5.54
C ILE A 92 0.32 -4.12 -5.34
N ASN A 93 -0.14 -4.21 -4.09
CA ASN A 93 -1.51 -3.87 -3.76
C ASN A 93 -1.69 -2.35 -3.88
N THR A 94 -2.25 -1.90 -4.99
CA THR A 94 -2.47 -0.47 -5.25
C THR A 94 -3.63 0.10 -4.45
N GLU A 95 -4.54 -0.74 -3.94
CA GLU A 95 -5.67 -0.28 -3.12
C GLU A 95 -5.19 0.27 -1.78
N THR A 96 -4.18 -0.36 -1.15
CA THR A 96 -3.60 0.15 0.10
C THR A 96 -2.94 1.51 -0.12
N PHE A 97 -2.20 1.67 -1.22
CA PHE A 97 -1.61 2.96 -1.58
C PHE A 97 -2.65 4.03 -1.89
N VAL A 98 -3.73 3.69 -2.62
CA VAL A 98 -4.86 4.60 -2.83
C VAL A 98 -5.49 5.03 -1.51
N LYS A 99 -5.67 4.12 -0.55
CA LYS A 99 -6.21 4.44 0.77
C LYS A 99 -5.27 5.35 1.58
N ASP A 100 -3.96 5.19 1.42
CA ASP A 100 -2.98 6.10 2.05
C ASP A 100 -3.07 7.51 1.46
N LEU A 101 -3.16 7.66 0.13
CA LEU A 101 -3.39 8.96 -0.52
C LEU A 101 -4.70 9.62 -0.05
N GLN A 102 -5.78 8.84 0.05
CA GLN A 102 -7.06 9.31 0.56
C GLN A 102 -6.94 9.82 1.99
N ARG A 103 -6.24 9.08 2.85
CA ARG A 103 -6.03 9.45 4.26
C ARG A 103 -5.26 10.76 4.37
N GLU A 104 -4.19 10.94 3.61
CA GLU A 104 -3.40 12.17 3.61
C GLU A 104 -4.20 13.38 3.10
N LEU A 105 -5.03 13.21 2.07
CA LEU A 105 -5.92 14.26 1.59
C LEU A 105 -6.95 14.67 2.65
N ILE A 106 -7.57 13.70 3.34
CA ILE A 106 -8.53 13.95 4.42
C ILE A 106 -7.85 14.65 5.60
N ASN A 107 -6.70 14.13 6.04
CA ASN A 107 -5.92 14.67 7.17
C ASN A 107 -5.46 16.11 6.93
N SER A 108 -5.22 16.49 5.66
CA SER A 108 -4.85 17.86 5.33
C SER A 108 -5.92 18.88 5.73
N GLY A 109 -7.21 18.50 5.72
CA GLY A 109 -8.34 19.39 5.93
C GLY A 109 -8.51 20.50 4.87
N ARG A 110 -7.68 20.52 3.81
CA ARG A 110 -7.66 21.59 2.79
C ARG A 110 -8.57 21.31 1.59
N VAL A 111 -8.99 20.06 1.43
CA VAL A 111 -9.81 19.59 0.32
C VAL A 111 -10.98 18.78 0.85
N ASN A 112 -12.03 18.64 0.05
CA ASN A 112 -13.11 17.70 0.33
C ASN A 112 -12.87 16.43 -0.49
N PHE A 113 -12.82 15.28 0.16
CA PHE A 113 -12.69 14.02 -0.54
C PHE A 113 -14.08 13.46 -0.88
N VAL A 114 -14.29 13.05 -2.12
CA VAL A 114 -15.54 12.40 -2.55
C VAL A 114 -15.35 10.91 -2.78
N ALA A 115 -16.41 10.14 -2.51
CA ALA A 115 -16.42 8.69 -2.66
C ALA A 115 -15.99 8.25 -4.07
N SER A 116 -15.21 7.17 -4.12
CA SER A 116 -14.80 6.52 -5.36
C SER A 116 -16.01 5.99 -6.14
N LYS A 117 -15.80 5.58 -7.40
CA LYS A 117 -16.87 4.98 -8.20
C LYS A 117 -17.48 3.74 -7.52
N ALA A 118 -16.65 2.88 -6.94
CA ALA A 118 -17.10 1.66 -6.27
C ALA A 118 -17.91 1.98 -5.01
N GLU A 119 -17.38 2.85 -4.14
CA GLU A 119 -18.08 3.26 -2.91
C GLU A 119 -19.41 3.97 -3.20
N ARG A 120 -19.50 4.75 -4.29
CA ARG A 120 -20.76 5.37 -4.68
C ARG A 120 -21.83 4.36 -5.06
N GLU A 121 -21.46 3.25 -5.67
CA GLU A 121 -22.43 2.20 -6.04
C GLU A 121 -23.02 1.54 -4.79
N GLU A 122 -22.18 1.21 -3.81
CA GLU A 122 -22.62 0.67 -2.52
C GLU A 122 -23.54 1.64 -1.77
N ILE A 123 -23.18 2.93 -1.74
CA ILE A 123 -24.01 3.98 -1.10
C ILE A 123 -25.35 4.17 -1.84
N ARG A 124 -25.40 3.97 -3.16
CA ARG A 124 -26.66 4.06 -3.92
C ARG A 124 -27.60 2.90 -3.62
N GLU A 125 -27.08 1.69 -3.51
CA GLU A 125 -27.90 0.53 -3.10
C GLU A 125 -28.41 0.71 -1.67
N GLU A 126 -27.58 1.15 -0.72
CA GLU A 126 -28.03 1.49 0.64
C GLU A 126 -29.15 2.55 0.61
N ARG A 127 -29.00 3.61 -0.20
CA ARG A 127 -30.04 4.64 -0.33
C ARG A 127 -31.34 4.12 -0.94
N LYS A 128 -31.26 3.12 -1.81
CA LYS A 128 -32.42 2.45 -2.41
C LYS A 128 -33.11 1.58 -1.38
N ASP A 129 -32.35 0.88 -0.55
CA ASP A 129 -32.87 0.09 0.56
C ASP A 129 -33.59 0.97 1.59
N GLN A 130 -33.10 2.19 1.85
CA GLN A 130 -33.81 3.16 2.70
C GLN A 130 -35.22 3.50 2.21
N GLN A 131 -35.50 3.40 0.90
CA GLN A 131 -36.82 3.69 0.32
C GLN A 131 -37.80 2.51 0.45
N THR A 132 -37.37 1.34 0.93
CA THR A 132 -38.21 0.12 0.97
C THR A 132 -39.23 0.09 2.12
N GLY A 133 -39.30 1.15 2.94
CA GLY A 133 -40.33 1.33 3.97
C GLY A 133 -39.95 0.88 5.38
N PHE A 134 -38.74 0.35 5.59
CA PHE A 134 -38.23 -0.05 6.91
C PHE A 134 -37.43 1.06 7.63
N THR A 135 -37.00 2.10 6.91
CA THR A 135 -36.23 3.22 7.48
C THR A 135 -37.17 4.33 7.96
N ASP A 136 -36.83 4.97 9.08
CA ASP A 136 -37.54 6.16 9.57
C ASP A 136 -37.59 7.24 8.48
N GLY A 137 -38.80 7.62 8.05
CA GLY A 137 -39.04 8.57 6.97
C GLY A 137 -38.38 9.93 7.15
N SER A 138 -38.13 10.37 8.39
CA SER A 138 -37.43 11.63 8.68
C SER A 138 -35.93 11.58 8.36
N THR A 139 -35.37 10.38 8.22
CA THR A 139 -33.92 10.15 8.06
C THR A 139 -33.51 9.78 6.64
N ILE A 140 -34.46 9.34 5.81
CA ILE A 140 -34.25 8.86 4.43
C ILE A 140 -33.49 9.91 3.60
N LYS A 141 -32.45 9.46 2.89
CA LYS A 141 -31.67 10.32 1.99
C LYS A 141 -32.22 10.30 0.57
N SER A 142 -32.33 11.47 -0.04
CA SER A 142 -32.79 11.64 -1.43
C SER A 142 -31.70 11.31 -2.45
N PHE A 143 -32.09 10.73 -3.59
CA PHE A 143 -31.21 10.56 -4.75
C PHE A 143 -30.82 11.89 -5.42
N GLY A 144 -29.81 11.87 -6.29
CA GLY A 144 -29.40 13.02 -7.10
C GLY A 144 -28.60 14.10 -6.35
N LYS A 145 -28.25 13.88 -5.08
CA LYS A 145 -27.44 14.80 -4.25
C LYS A 145 -25.98 14.37 -4.13
N GLU A 146 -25.50 13.54 -5.05
CA GLU A 146 -24.08 13.17 -5.09
C GLU A 146 -23.22 14.38 -5.46
N ILE A 147 -22.21 14.62 -4.65
CA ILE A 147 -21.28 15.72 -4.87
C ILE A 147 -20.29 15.31 -5.97
N GLY A 148 -20.26 16.08 -7.06
CA GLY A 148 -19.25 15.94 -8.11
C GLY A 148 -17.88 16.44 -7.66
N ALA A 149 -16.84 15.65 -7.94
CA ALA A 149 -15.45 16.09 -7.84
C ALA A 149 -15.16 17.19 -8.87
N ASP A 150 -14.28 18.11 -8.50
CA ASP A 150 -13.70 19.10 -9.41
C ASP A 150 -12.40 18.54 -10.04
N PHE A 151 -11.62 17.77 -9.26
CA PHE A 151 -10.37 17.16 -9.71
C PHE A 151 -10.33 15.65 -9.47
N MET A 152 -9.60 14.95 -10.34
CA MET A 152 -9.24 13.54 -10.18
C MET A 152 -7.73 13.41 -9.99
N LEU A 153 -7.32 12.68 -8.94
CA LEU A 153 -5.94 12.29 -8.71
C LEU A 153 -5.72 10.88 -9.26
N ASN A 154 -4.84 10.73 -10.24
CA ASN A 154 -4.44 9.44 -10.80
C ASN A 154 -2.96 9.17 -10.54
N GLY A 155 -2.54 7.91 -10.69
CA GLY A 155 -1.14 7.57 -10.51
C GLY A 155 -0.64 6.36 -11.27
N THR A 156 0.68 6.22 -11.30
CA THR A 156 1.35 5.01 -11.75
C THR A 156 2.54 4.69 -10.85
N ILE A 157 2.82 3.41 -10.65
CA ILE A 157 4.01 2.92 -9.96
C ILE A 157 4.84 2.11 -10.96
N ASN A 158 6.08 2.52 -11.20
CA ASN A 158 7.01 1.88 -12.13
C ASN A 158 8.23 1.39 -11.37
N THR A 159 8.88 0.31 -11.85
CA THR A 159 10.16 -0.12 -11.29
C THR A 159 11.23 -0.35 -12.35
N ILE A 160 12.48 -0.15 -11.95
CA ILE A 160 13.68 -0.52 -12.70
C ILE A 160 14.53 -1.43 -11.80
N LEU A 161 14.90 -2.60 -12.32
CA LEU A 161 15.71 -3.59 -11.63
C LEU A 161 17.13 -3.61 -12.19
N ASP A 162 18.11 -3.67 -11.30
CA ASP A 162 19.52 -3.87 -11.65
C ASP A 162 20.14 -4.90 -10.69
N GLU A 163 20.67 -6.01 -11.21
CA GLU A 163 21.20 -7.10 -10.40
C GLU A 163 22.54 -7.59 -10.92
N ILE A 164 23.53 -7.67 -10.03
CA ILE A 164 24.83 -8.26 -10.31
C ILE A 164 25.44 -8.93 -9.06
N LYS A 165 25.89 -10.18 -9.21
CA LYS A 165 26.67 -10.92 -8.20
C LYS A 165 26.08 -10.85 -6.78
N GLY A 166 24.78 -11.12 -6.63
CA GLY A 166 24.10 -11.15 -5.32
C GLY A 166 23.75 -9.78 -4.72
N LYS A 167 23.97 -8.70 -5.45
CA LYS A 167 23.46 -7.36 -5.16
C LYS A 167 22.32 -7.06 -6.12
N ARG A 168 21.16 -6.69 -5.57
CA ARG A 168 19.99 -6.26 -6.34
C ARG A 168 19.64 -4.84 -5.94
N VAL A 169 19.44 -3.96 -6.91
CA VAL A 169 18.93 -2.62 -6.74
C VAL A 169 17.54 -2.57 -7.34
N VAL A 170 16.59 -2.11 -6.53
CA VAL A 170 15.22 -1.86 -6.99
C VAL A 170 14.97 -0.35 -6.91
N TYR A 171 14.68 0.23 -8.06
CA TYR A 171 14.30 1.63 -8.15
C TYR A 171 12.80 1.71 -8.42
N TYR A 172 12.07 2.39 -7.54
CA TYR A 172 10.66 2.70 -7.68
C TYR A 172 10.50 4.16 -8.12
N GLN A 173 9.56 4.37 -9.03
CA GLN A 173 9.11 5.69 -9.42
C GLN A 173 7.59 5.72 -9.35
N VAL A 174 7.08 6.62 -8.52
CA VAL A 174 5.65 6.90 -8.39
C VAL A 174 5.36 8.25 -9.01
N ASP A 175 4.49 8.26 -10.01
CA ASP A 175 4.03 9.47 -10.68
C ASP A 175 2.55 9.67 -10.34
N LEU A 176 2.19 10.85 -9.83
CA LEU A 176 0.80 11.22 -9.56
C LEU A 176 0.43 12.49 -10.33
N GLU A 177 -0.80 12.52 -10.83
CA GLU A 177 -1.31 13.64 -11.62
C GLU A 177 -2.67 14.07 -11.08
N LEU A 178 -2.86 15.38 -10.90
CA LEU A 178 -4.14 15.98 -10.55
C LEU A 178 -4.74 16.64 -11.79
N ILE A 179 -5.90 16.16 -12.22
CA ILE A 179 -6.54 16.53 -13.47
C ILE A 179 -7.89 17.19 -13.15
N ASP A 180 -8.12 18.37 -13.72
CA ASP A 180 -9.41 19.05 -13.70
C ASP A 180 -10.41 18.26 -14.55
N ILE A 181 -11.53 17.83 -13.95
CA ILE A 181 -12.49 16.93 -14.59
C ILE A 181 -13.27 17.63 -15.72
N GLU A 182 -13.48 18.95 -15.62
CA GLU A 182 -14.25 19.71 -16.60
C GLU A 182 -13.40 20.01 -17.85
N THR A 183 -12.14 20.39 -17.65
CA THR A 183 -11.26 20.89 -18.72
C THR A 183 -10.20 19.89 -19.17
N ASN A 184 -9.99 18.79 -18.44
CA ASN A 184 -8.88 17.84 -18.61
C ASN A 184 -7.49 18.43 -18.43
N ASN A 185 -7.38 19.63 -17.85
CA ASN A 185 -6.09 20.26 -17.59
C ASN A 185 -5.40 19.61 -16.38
N LYS A 186 -4.10 19.35 -16.51
CA LYS A 186 -3.28 18.90 -15.38
C LYS A 186 -2.99 20.10 -14.46
N ALA A 187 -3.68 20.16 -13.33
CA ALA A 187 -3.47 21.17 -12.29
C ALA A 187 -2.17 20.93 -11.50
N TRP A 188 -1.75 19.67 -11.40
CA TRP A 188 -0.50 19.28 -10.75
C TRP A 188 0.04 17.97 -11.31
N LEU A 189 1.36 17.84 -11.31
CA LEU A 189 2.10 16.64 -11.65
C LEU A 189 3.25 16.50 -10.66
N GLY A 190 3.32 15.38 -9.97
CA GLY A 190 4.38 15.08 -9.01
C GLY A 190 5.02 13.73 -9.26
N GLN A 191 6.25 13.61 -8.79
CA GLN A 191 7.02 12.39 -8.89
C GLN A 191 7.80 12.15 -7.61
N LYS A 192 7.78 10.90 -7.13
CA LYS A 192 8.62 10.44 -6.02
C LYS A 192 9.41 9.21 -6.45
N LYS A 193 10.65 9.14 -5.99
CA LYS A 193 11.60 8.08 -6.31
C LYS A 193 12.08 7.42 -5.02
N ILE A 194 12.14 6.10 -5.03
CA ILE A 194 12.72 5.30 -3.95
C ILE A 194 13.74 4.37 -4.57
N LYS A 195 14.94 4.27 -3.97
CA LYS A 195 15.99 3.35 -4.42
C LYS A 195 16.39 2.46 -3.26
N LYS A 196 16.18 1.16 -3.40
CA LYS A 196 16.50 0.14 -2.40
C LYS A 196 17.66 -0.72 -2.87
N LEU A 197 18.64 -0.96 -2.00
CA LEU A 197 19.76 -1.87 -2.24
C LEU A 197 19.58 -3.12 -1.38
N VAL A 198 19.35 -4.25 -2.03
CA VAL A 198 19.23 -5.57 -1.41
C VAL A 198 20.56 -6.29 -1.55
N LYS A 199 21.17 -6.64 -0.41
CA LYS A 199 22.35 -7.52 -0.35
C LYS A 199 21.90 -8.87 0.17
N ARG A 200 21.97 -9.91 -0.66
CA ARG A 200 21.81 -11.28 -0.16
C ARG A 200 23.12 -11.70 0.52
N PRO A 201 23.13 -12.08 1.81
CA PRO A 201 24.30 -12.74 2.38
C PRO A 201 24.53 -14.02 1.56
N GLY A 202 25.73 -14.17 1.00
CA GLY A 202 26.11 -15.39 0.31
C GLY A 202 25.97 -16.56 1.28
N ILE A 203 25.35 -17.66 0.81
CA ILE A 203 25.38 -18.92 1.53
C ILE A 203 26.86 -19.28 1.69
N LYS A 204 27.38 -19.24 2.93
CA LYS A 204 28.63 -19.93 3.23
C LYS A 204 28.32 -21.42 3.11
N LEU A 205 28.66 -22.00 1.96
CA LEU A 205 28.74 -23.45 1.78
C LEU A 205 29.95 -23.99 2.54
#